data_AF-M7ZQA9-F1
#
_entry.id   AF-M7ZQA9-F1
#
_cell.length_a   1.000
_cell.length_b   1.000
_cell.length_c   1.000
_cell.angle_alpha   90.00
_cell.angle_beta   90.00
_cell.angle_gamma   90.00
#
_symmetry.space_group_name_H-M   'P 1'
#
loop_
_entity.id
_entity.type
_entity.pdbx_description
1 polymer ?
#
loop_
_entity_poly.entity_id
_entity_poly.type
_entity_poly.pdbx_seq_one_letter_code
_entity_poly.pdbx_strand_id
1 'polypeptide(L)'
;MASQKKTTYAMLTSERHFQIEEEIRARHAARIVAGLPSDSPKPEEEEEEGQQQPEAMEGADPKEEPAPVAGFTMEATVEFVVAQAAEQTSILESVQDKAYVESNRGYGVTGHACEWFNADPEAVIKQALQTGGGPNVSDAYTFNGFPGPTYNCSGGANSTFKLKVKPGRTYMLRLINAALNDELFFAVANHTLTVVQADASYVKPFAANTLVISPGQTMDVLLTAATNPSSTAFAIAVAPYTNTVGTFDNTTATAVLEYAPQRPAALRGLPAPPLPRYNDTGAVTNFSSNFRSLASARYPARVPLSVDRSFFFAVGLGADPCQSPVNGTCQGPNNTRFAASINNVSFVMPKTSLLQAHYRRRYYGVLAANFPAAPLRKFNYTGTPPNNTFVTHGTRVVPLAFNTSVEVVLQDTSIQGAESHPLHLHGYDFHVVGTGFGNYDAANDTARYNLVDPVQRNTISVPTAGWVAIRFVANNPGVWIMHCHLDVHLSWGLSMAWLVNDGPLPNQKLPPPPSDIPTLHPNGLVVQLNVLQSIIWFPAADMRVNPDVLSLDDSHAELEKEKVQSAQDMEDFRFMLAYATVLDLEGKKWL
;
A
#
# COMPACT_ATOMS: atom_id res chain seq x y z
N MET A 1 -17.87 46.92 -9.80
CA MET A 1 -16.70 46.71 -10.68
C MET A 1 -15.56 46.14 -9.85
N ALA A 2 -15.30 44.85 -9.96
CA ALA A 2 -14.01 44.21 -9.74
C ALA A 2 -14.16 42.74 -10.16
N SER A 3 -13.53 42.42 -11.29
CA SER A 3 -13.54 41.11 -11.95
C SER A 3 -12.71 40.11 -11.14
N GLN A 4 -13.34 39.08 -10.58
CA GLN A 4 -12.63 37.86 -10.19
C GLN A 4 -12.39 37.04 -11.46
N LYS A 5 -11.13 37.06 -11.94
CA LYS A 5 -10.67 36.13 -12.96
C LYS A 5 -10.76 34.71 -12.40
N LYS A 6 -11.70 33.93 -12.92
CA LYS A 6 -11.71 32.46 -12.79
C LYS A 6 -10.55 31.93 -13.63
N THR A 7 -9.62 31.21 -12.99
CA THR A 7 -8.66 30.39 -13.70
C THR A 7 -9.39 29.14 -14.18
N THR A 8 -9.63 29.06 -15.49
CA THR A 8 -10.20 27.90 -16.16
C THR A 8 -9.06 26.91 -16.45
N TYR A 9 -9.10 25.71 -15.89
CA TYR A 9 -8.29 24.59 -16.38
C TYR A 9 -9.19 23.69 -17.21
N ALA A 10 -8.84 23.54 -18.49
CA ALA A 10 -9.56 22.68 -19.44
C ALA A 10 -9.12 21.22 -19.27
N MET A 11 -10.08 20.29 -19.32
CA MET A 11 -9.82 18.86 -19.48
C MET A 11 -9.08 18.59 -20.79
N LEU A 12 -8.15 17.62 -20.80
CA LEU A 12 -7.66 17.00 -22.02
C LEU A 12 -8.72 16.01 -22.52
N THR A 13 -9.19 16.18 -23.76
CA THR A 13 -10.06 15.19 -24.42
C THR A 13 -9.24 13.96 -24.79
N SER A 14 -9.88 12.79 -24.87
CA SER A 14 -9.27 11.50 -25.25
C SER A 14 -8.48 11.57 -26.56
N GLU A 15 -8.94 12.38 -27.50
CA GLU A 15 -8.30 12.64 -28.80
C GLU A 15 -6.97 13.39 -28.67
N ARG A 16 -6.84 14.28 -27.67
CA ARG A 16 -5.59 15.00 -27.37
C ARG A 16 -4.58 14.11 -26.62
N HIS A 17 -5.05 13.18 -25.80
CA HIS A 17 -4.19 12.19 -25.14
C HIS A 17 -3.54 11.25 -26.17
N PHE A 18 -4.33 10.78 -27.14
CA PHE A 18 -3.84 9.94 -28.24
C PHE A 18 -2.82 10.68 -29.14
N GLN A 19 -3.06 11.96 -29.44
CA GLN A 19 -2.10 12.78 -30.21
C GLN A 19 -0.79 13.03 -29.45
N ILE A 20 -0.82 13.13 -28.11
CA ILE A 20 0.38 13.29 -27.28
C ILE A 20 1.16 11.97 -27.23
N GLU A 21 0.50 10.81 -27.16
CA GLU A 21 1.17 9.51 -27.24
C GLU A 21 1.81 9.27 -28.62
N GLU A 22 1.12 9.67 -29.69
CA GLU A 22 1.67 9.65 -31.06
C GLU A 22 2.84 10.64 -31.22
N GLU A 23 2.77 11.85 -30.65
CA GLU A 23 3.90 12.80 -30.64
C GLU A 23 5.09 12.27 -29.81
N ILE A 24 4.86 11.57 -28.71
CA ILE A 24 5.91 10.95 -27.89
C ILE A 24 6.55 9.78 -28.64
N ARG A 25 5.75 8.94 -29.33
CA ARG A 25 6.26 7.89 -30.23
C ARG A 25 7.05 8.48 -31.39
N ALA A 26 6.56 9.53 -32.03
CA ALA A 26 7.25 10.21 -33.12
C ALA A 26 8.58 10.84 -32.66
N ARG A 27 8.63 11.40 -31.43
CA ARG A 27 9.86 11.94 -30.83
C ARG A 27 10.86 10.85 -30.43
N HIS A 28 10.39 9.66 -30.03
CA HIS A 28 11.24 8.48 -29.80
C HIS A 28 11.79 7.91 -31.11
N ALA A 29 10.96 7.81 -32.16
CA ALA A 29 11.40 7.37 -33.48
C ALA A 29 12.40 8.36 -34.12
N ALA A 30 12.19 9.68 -33.96
CA ALA A 30 13.10 10.71 -34.45
C ALA A 30 14.45 10.72 -33.70
N ARG A 31 14.49 10.33 -32.41
CA ARG A 31 15.74 10.17 -31.65
C ARG A 31 16.56 8.96 -32.06
N ILE A 32 15.93 7.91 -32.58
CA ILE A 32 16.62 6.72 -33.12
C ILE A 32 17.24 7.02 -34.51
N VAL A 33 16.63 7.91 -35.29
CA VAL A 33 17.13 8.29 -36.63
C VAL A 33 18.20 9.39 -36.59
N ALA A 34 18.27 10.22 -35.53
CA ALA A 34 19.26 11.31 -35.40
C ALA A 34 20.65 10.87 -34.88
N GLY A 35 20.90 9.57 -34.75
CA GLY A 35 22.11 9.01 -34.12
C GLY A 35 23.19 8.48 -35.07
N LEU A 36 23.18 8.82 -36.36
CA LEU A 36 24.27 8.46 -37.29
C LEU A 36 24.61 9.64 -38.22
N PRO A 37 25.88 10.04 -38.24
CA PRO A 37 26.58 10.07 -39.52
C PRO A 37 27.82 9.18 -39.54
N SER A 38 28.01 8.59 -40.72
CA SER A 38 29.20 7.93 -41.22
C SER A 38 30.44 8.84 -41.19
N ASP A 39 31.57 8.32 -40.72
CA ASP A 39 32.75 8.10 -41.55
C ASP A 39 33.93 7.56 -40.73
N SER A 40 34.48 6.45 -41.20
CA SER A 40 35.73 5.87 -40.73
C SER A 40 36.91 6.63 -41.33
N PRO A 41 38.05 6.70 -40.61
CA PRO A 41 39.30 6.26 -41.22
C PRO A 41 40.08 5.26 -40.36
N LYS A 42 40.91 4.49 -41.09
CA LYS A 42 41.75 3.34 -40.73
C LYS A 42 42.99 3.70 -39.87
N PRO A 43 43.73 2.68 -39.34
CA PRO A 43 44.55 2.79 -38.15
C PRO A 43 46.01 3.19 -38.45
N GLU A 44 46.69 3.71 -37.43
CA GLU A 44 48.16 3.72 -37.36
C GLU A 44 48.61 2.83 -36.21
N GLU A 45 49.62 2.03 -36.54
CA GLU A 45 50.33 1.04 -35.73
C GLU A 45 51.20 1.72 -34.67
N GLU A 46 51.30 1.13 -33.49
CA GLU A 46 52.56 1.11 -32.74
C GLU A 46 52.63 -0.17 -31.91
N GLU A 47 53.65 -0.97 -32.23
CA GLU A 47 54.08 -2.19 -31.54
C GLU A 47 54.76 -1.83 -30.22
N GLU A 48 54.52 -2.60 -29.15
CA GLU A 48 55.63 -3.08 -28.32
C GLU A 48 55.25 -4.38 -27.57
N GLU A 49 56.18 -5.33 -27.68
CA GLU A 49 56.28 -6.66 -27.07
C GLU A 49 56.11 -6.61 -25.53
N GLY A 50 55.64 -7.60 -24.77
CA GLY A 50 55.57 -9.04 -24.94
C GLY A 50 55.98 -9.66 -23.58
N GLN A 51 55.12 -10.47 -22.96
CA GLN A 51 55.51 -11.62 -22.11
C GLN A 51 54.29 -12.44 -21.65
N GLN A 52 54.38 -13.75 -21.85
CA GLN A 52 53.36 -14.78 -21.64
C GLN A 52 53.39 -15.37 -20.21
N GLN A 53 52.20 -15.41 -19.57
CA GLN A 53 51.52 -16.54 -18.88
C GLN A 53 52.18 -17.28 -17.67
N PRO A 54 51.41 -17.89 -16.73
CA PRO A 54 50.22 -18.72 -17.00
C PRO A 54 48.98 -18.59 -16.08
N GLU A 55 47.97 -19.33 -16.52
CA GLU A 55 46.56 -19.46 -16.12
C GLU A 55 46.27 -19.79 -14.65
N ALA A 56 45.13 -19.29 -14.14
CA ALA A 56 44.34 -19.93 -13.09
C ALA A 56 42.84 -19.62 -13.25
N MET A 57 42.04 -20.65 -12.98
CA MET A 57 40.62 -20.90 -13.26
C MET A 57 39.58 -19.82 -12.92
N GLU A 58 38.53 -19.83 -13.76
CA GLU A 58 37.18 -19.29 -13.62
C GLU A 58 36.64 -19.21 -12.18
N GLY A 59 36.26 -17.99 -11.77
CA GLY A 59 35.30 -17.74 -10.69
C GLY A 59 33.98 -17.29 -11.30
N ALA A 60 32.92 -18.04 -11.01
CA ALA A 60 31.57 -17.80 -11.52
C ALA A 60 31.02 -16.42 -11.12
N ASP A 61 30.47 -15.72 -12.11
CA ASP A 61 29.66 -14.51 -11.94
C ASP A 61 28.44 -14.77 -11.04
N PRO A 62 28.08 -13.86 -10.11
CA PRO A 62 26.82 -13.93 -9.40
C PRO A 62 25.67 -13.60 -10.34
N LYS A 63 24.84 -14.60 -10.63
CA LYS A 63 23.58 -14.44 -11.37
C LYS A 63 22.70 -13.37 -10.73
N GLU A 64 22.33 -12.38 -11.54
CA GLU A 64 21.36 -11.32 -11.25
C GLU A 64 20.03 -11.83 -10.70
N GLU A 65 19.44 -11.03 -9.81
CA GLU A 65 18.16 -11.22 -9.15
C GLU A 65 16.98 -11.00 -10.13
N PRO A 66 15.95 -11.86 -10.14
CA PRO A 66 14.64 -11.45 -10.64
C PRO A 66 13.92 -10.64 -9.55
N ALA A 67 13.53 -9.41 -9.88
CA ALA A 67 12.71 -8.57 -9.02
C ALA A 67 11.28 -9.14 -8.85
N PRO A 68 10.59 -8.79 -7.75
CA PRO A 68 9.19 -9.15 -7.54
C PRO A 68 8.28 -8.47 -8.57
N VAL A 69 7.28 -9.21 -9.08
CA VAL A 69 6.28 -8.71 -10.03
C VAL A 69 4.88 -9.14 -9.59
N ALA A 70 4.07 -8.20 -9.10
CA ALA A 70 2.60 -8.12 -9.20
C ALA A 70 2.04 -6.99 -8.30
N GLY A 71 0.89 -6.42 -8.72
CA GLY A 71 -0.04 -5.53 -8.00
C GLY A 71 0.50 -4.55 -6.94
N PHE A 72 0.63 -3.28 -7.29
CA PHE A 72 0.88 -2.20 -6.33
C PHE A 72 -0.30 -1.23 -6.28
N THR A 73 -0.62 -0.77 -5.07
CA THR A 73 -1.46 0.41 -4.84
C THR A 73 -0.57 1.66 -4.87
N MET A 74 -1.01 2.69 -5.61
CA MET A 74 -0.49 4.04 -5.41
C MET A 74 -1.49 4.83 -4.58
N GLU A 75 -1.02 5.41 -3.49
CA GLU A 75 -1.80 6.20 -2.54
C GLU A 75 -1.18 7.60 -2.41
N ALA A 76 -2.01 8.64 -2.41
CA ALA A 76 -1.53 10.02 -2.26
C ALA A 76 -1.25 10.33 -0.78
N THR A 77 0.02 10.49 -0.39
CA THR A 77 0.41 10.80 1.00
C THR A 77 0.37 12.29 1.27
N VAL A 78 -0.81 12.87 1.33
CA VAL A 78 -1.01 14.25 1.77
C VAL A 78 -2.12 14.16 2.77
N GLU A 79 -1.91 14.66 3.99
CA GLU A 79 -2.85 14.56 5.12
C GLU A 79 -4.30 14.60 4.59
N PHE A 80 -4.99 13.45 4.63
CA PHE A 80 -6.38 13.19 4.23
C PHE A 80 -6.81 13.21 2.74
N VAL A 81 -5.91 13.45 1.79
CA VAL A 81 -6.23 13.36 0.34
C VAL A 81 -6.54 11.92 -0.11
N VAL A 82 -6.14 10.90 0.66
CA VAL A 82 -6.50 9.49 0.45
C VAL A 82 -8.02 9.30 0.34
N ALA A 83 -8.78 10.03 1.16
CA ALA A 83 -10.24 9.97 1.18
C ALA A 83 -10.91 10.79 0.06
N GLN A 84 -10.18 11.73 -0.56
CA GLN A 84 -10.60 12.53 -1.71
C GLN A 84 -9.98 11.96 -3.01
N ALA A 85 -10.34 10.71 -3.34
CA ALA A 85 -10.30 10.14 -4.69
C ALA A 85 -8.99 10.35 -5.50
N ALA A 86 -7.95 9.56 -5.21
CA ALA A 86 -6.91 9.22 -6.18
C ALA A 86 -6.21 7.90 -5.84
N GLU A 87 -6.89 6.76 -6.02
CA GLU A 87 -6.22 5.46 -6.05
C GLU A 87 -6.13 4.96 -7.49
N GLN A 88 -4.90 4.72 -7.93
CA GLN A 88 -4.63 3.96 -9.16
C GLN A 88 -4.07 2.59 -8.77
N THR A 89 -4.78 1.53 -9.18
CA THR A 89 -4.22 0.18 -9.17
C THR A 89 -3.27 0.06 -10.35
N SER A 90 -1.97 -0.09 -10.08
CA SER A 90 -1.01 -0.48 -11.12
C SER A 90 -0.93 -2.01 -11.15
N ILE A 91 -1.55 -2.63 -12.15
CA ILE A 91 -1.44 -4.06 -12.39
C ILE A 91 -0.21 -4.28 -13.27
N LEU A 92 0.91 -4.67 -12.65
CA LEU A 92 2.04 -5.24 -13.40
C LEU A 92 1.76 -6.73 -13.63
N GLU A 93 1.34 -7.09 -14.85
CA GLU A 93 1.22 -8.49 -15.26
C GLU A 93 2.60 -9.06 -15.62
N SER A 94 3.03 -10.09 -14.90
CA SER A 94 4.20 -10.89 -15.29
C SER A 94 3.81 -12.06 -16.21
N VAL A 95 4.77 -12.55 -17.00
CA VAL A 95 4.64 -13.79 -17.80
C VAL A 95 4.34 -15.01 -16.92
N GLN A 96 4.71 -14.98 -15.63
CA GLN A 96 4.51 -16.07 -14.67
C GLN A 96 3.14 -16.03 -13.99
N ASP A 97 2.58 -14.84 -13.74
CA ASP A 97 1.18 -14.69 -13.32
C ASP A 97 0.24 -15.22 -14.41
N LYS A 98 0.58 -14.98 -15.69
CA LYS A 98 -0.08 -15.64 -16.82
C LYS A 98 0.07 -17.15 -16.76
N ALA A 99 1.26 -17.69 -16.55
CA ALA A 99 1.47 -19.14 -16.47
C ALA A 99 0.75 -19.80 -15.26
N TYR A 100 0.67 -19.12 -14.10
CA TYR A 100 -0.06 -19.62 -12.93
C TYR A 100 -1.58 -19.61 -13.19
N VAL A 101 -2.10 -18.51 -13.74
CA VAL A 101 -3.51 -18.36 -14.13
C VAL A 101 -3.89 -19.31 -15.28
N GLU A 102 -3.00 -19.52 -16.26
CA GLU A 102 -3.17 -20.45 -17.39
C GLU A 102 -3.10 -21.91 -16.95
N SER A 103 -2.18 -22.25 -16.04
CA SER A 103 -2.13 -23.59 -15.42
C SER A 103 -3.38 -23.88 -14.59
N ASN A 104 -4.02 -22.83 -14.05
CA ASN A 104 -5.22 -22.89 -13.23
C ASN A 104 -6.46 -22.25 -13.88
N ARG A 105 -6.63 -22.27 -15.22
CA ARG A 105 -7.84 -21.79 -15.98
C ARG A 105 -8.68 -20.68 -15.30
N GLY A 106 -8.03 -19.63 -14.77
CA GLY A 106 -8.64 -18.68 -13.85
C GLY A 106 -8.94 -17.32 -14.47
N TYR A 107 -9.87 -16.57 -13.88
CA TYR A 107 -10.12 -15.15 -14.21
C TYR A 107 -9.65 -14.27 -13.03
N GLY A 108 -9.02 -13.13 -13.33
CA GLY A 108 -8.58 -12.16 -12.33
C GLY A 108 -9.63 -11.11 -12.02
N VAL A 109 -9.89 -10.85 -10.73
CA VAL A 109 -10.81 -9.80 -10.28
C VAL A 109 -10.19 -9.05 -9.10
N THR A 110 -10.16 -7.72 -9.17
CA THR A 110 -9.69 -6.86 -8.08
C THR A 110 -10.87 -6.37 -7.24
N GLY A 111 -10.74 -6.45 -5.91
CA GLY A 111 -11.72 -5.96 -4.94
C GLY A 111 -11.06 -5.07 -3.88
N HIS A 112 -11.57 -3.85 -3.76
CA HIS A 112 -11.10 -2.83 -2.80
C HIS A 112 -12.13 -2.72 -1.68
N ALA A 113 -11.69 -2.77 -0.43
CA ALA A 113 -12.49 -2.37 0.70
C ALA A 113 -12.03 -0.99 1.17
N CYS A 114 -12.95 -0.01 1.24
CA CYS A 114 -12.65 1.38 1.62
C CYS A 114 -13.69 1.91 2.63
N GLU A 115 -13.45 3.07 3.22
CA GLU A 115 -14.42 3.84 4.01
C GLU A 115 -15.06 4.98 3.19
N TRP A 116 -16.28 5.37 3.55
CA TRP A 116 -17.02 6.50 2.98
C TRP A 116 -17.48 7.45 4.07
N PHE A 117 -17.29 8.75 3.82
CA PHE A 117 -17.77 9.84 4.67
C PHE A 117 -18.74 10.71 3.88
N ASN A 118 -19.88 11.04 4.48
CA ASN A 118 -20.83 12.02 3.95
C ASN A 118 -20.28 13.45 4.07
N ALA A 119 -19.51 13.70 5.13
CA ALA A 119 -18.77 14.94 5.32
C ALA A 119 -17.47 14.92 4.50
N ASP A 120 -16.96 16.11 4.16
CA ASP A 120 -15.64 16.25 3.55
C ASP A 120 -14.56 15.68 4.50
N PRO A 121 -13.80 14.64 4.11
CA PRO A 121 -12.80 14.03 4.97
C PRO A 121 -11.77 15.03 5.51
N GLU A 122 -11.39 16.03 4.72
CA GLU A 122 -10.50 17.12 5.16
C GLU A 122 -11.09 17.93 6.31
N ALA A 123 -12.41 18.16 6.29
CA ALA A 123 -13.10 18.82 7.38
C ALA A 123 -13.16 17.93 8.63
N VAL A 124 -13.34 16.61 8.45
CA VAL A 124 -13.35 15.62 9.54
C VAL A 124 -12.02 15.63 10.30
N ILE A 125 -10.90 15.50 9.60
CA ILE A 125 -9.58 15.49 10.26
C ILE A 125 -9.25 16.86 10.86
N LYS A 126 -9.57 17.95 10.15
CA LYS A 126 -9.31 19.31 10.65
C LYS A 126 -10.06 19.55 11.95
N GLN A 127 -11.30 19.09 12.06
CA GLN A 127 -12.06 19.16 13.30
C GLN A 127 -11.37 18.34 14.41
N ALA A 128 -11.01 17.09 14.14
CA ALA A 128 -10.35 16.21 15.13
C ALA A 128 -9.05 16.81 15.67
N LEU A 129 -8.19 17.30 14.77
CA LEU A 129 -6.95 17.98 15.13
C LEU A 129 -7.22 19.30 15.88
N GLN A 130 -8.28 20.05 15.56
CA GLN A 130 -8.62 21.26 16.32
C GLN A 130 -9.06 20.93 17.75
N THR A 131 -9.95 19.95 17.92
CA THR A 131 -10.48 19.57 19.24
C THR A 131 -9.53 18.72 20.07
N GLY A 132 -8.52 18.10 19.43
CA GLY A 132 -7.63 17.11 20.06
C GLY A 132 -8.30 15.77 20.34
N GLY A 133 -9.44 15.48 19.70
CA GLY A 133 -10.16 14.22 19.77
C GLY A 133 -9.85 13.27 18.60
N GLY A 134 -10.51 12.12 18.57
CA GLY A 134 -10.60 11.27 17.38
C GLY A 134 -11.48 11.88 16.29
N PRO A 135 -11.27 11.51 15.01
CA PRO A 135 -12.17 11.88 13.93
C PRO A 135 -13.55 11.24 14.14
N ASN A 136 -14.56 11.84 13.51
CA ASN A 136 -15.85 11.16 13.37
C ASN A 136 -15.62 9.86 12.58
N VAL A 137 -16.40 8.83 12.92
CA VAL A 137 -16.36 7.53 12.23
C VAL A 137 -16.92 7.63 10.81
N SER A 138 -16.55 6.69 9.93
CA SER A 138 -17.14 6.59 8.60
C SER A 138 -18.64 6.33 8.65
N ASP A 139 -19.32 6.71 7.57
CA ASP A 139 -20.75 6.43 7.38
C ASP A 139 -20.98 5.05 6.76
N ALA A 140 -19.99 4.52 6.03
CA ALA A 140 -20.05 3.18 5.45
C ALA A 140 -18.67 2.62 5.08
N TYR A 141 -18.55 1.29 5.13
CA TYR A 141 -17.55 0.58 4.32
C TYR A 141 -18.07 0.36 2.90
N THR A 142 -17.17 0.21 1.94
CA THR A 142 -17.51 0.02 0.53
C THR A 142 -16.70 -1.09 -0.12
N PHE A 143 -17.30 -1.75 -1.12
CA PHE A 143 -16.60 -2.62 -2.05
C PHE A 143 -16.47 -1.91 -3.39
N ASN A 144 -15.25 -1.62 -3.86
CA ASN A 144 -15.00 -0.89 -5.11
C ASN A 144 -15.82 0.42 -5.19
N GLY A 145 -15.92 1.16 -4.08
CA GLY A 145 -16.71 2.41 -3.99
C GLY A 145 -18.22 2.23 -3.81
N PHE A 146 -18.72 1.00 -3.70
CA PHE A 146 -20.14 0.71 -3.49
C PHE A 146 -20.42 0.27 -2.04
N PRO A 147 -21.25 1.00 -1.27
CA PRO A 147 -21.61 0.61 0.11
C PRO A 147 -22.36 -0.72 0.20
N GLY A 148 -23.11 -1.08 -0.85
CA GLY A 148 -23.94 -2.28 -0.85
C GLY A 148 -25.28 -2.10 -0.13
N PRO A 149 -26.06 -3.18 0.02
CA PRO A 149 -27.49 -3.07 0.35
C PRO A 149 -27.79 -2.88 1.84
N THR A 150 -26.78 -2.87 2.71
CA THR A 150 -26.91 -2.80 4.16
C THR A 150 -27.05 -1.37 4.69
N TYR A 151 -26.77 -0.36 3.87
CA TYR A 151 -26.87 1.05 4.24
C TYR A 151 -28.16 1.71 3.70
N ASN A 152 -28.53 2.84 4.30
CA ASN A 152 -29.68 3.62 3.84
C ASN A 152 -29.39 4.18 2.43
N CYS A 153 -30.43 4.25 1.58
CA CYS A 153 -30.34 4.73 0.19
C CYS A 153 -29.48 3.89 -0.77
N SER A 154 -28.84 2.80 -0.32
CA SER A 154 -27.96 1.94 -1.12
C SER A 154 -28.49 0.51 -1.34
N GLY A 155 -29.75 0.24 -0.98
CA GLY A 155 -30.44 -1.03 -1.21
C GLY A 155 -30.76 -1.38 -2.67
N GLY A 156 -30.42 -0.49 -3.62
CA GLY A 156 -30.66 -0.67 -5.06
C GLY A 156 -29.64 -1.58 -5.75
N ALA A 157 -30.01 -2.12 -6.91
CA ALA A 157 -29.12 -2.98 -7.71
C ALA A 157 -27.88 -2.25 -8.26
N ASN A 158 -27.92 -0.93 -8.37
CA ASN A 158 -26.86 -0.09 -8.94
C ASN A 158 -25.84 0.41 -7.90
N SER A 159 -26.10 0.18 -6.60
CA SER A 159 -25.26 0.63 -5.48
C SER A 159 -24.56 -0.53 -4.77
N THR A 160 -24.50 -1.70 -5.42
CA THR A 160 -23.92 -2.93 -4.87
C THR A 160 -22.95 -3.53 -5.87
N PHE A 161 -21.70 -3.76 -5.45
CA PHE A 161 -20.73 -4.48 -6.26
C PHE A 161 -21.15 -5.94 -6.47
N LYS A 162 -21.05 -6.43 -7.72
CA LYS A 162 -21.43 -7.80 -8.10
C LYS A 162 -20.27 -8.49 -8.80
N LEU A 163 -19.79 -9.56 -8.19
CA LEU A 163 -18.82 -10.48 -8.76
C LEU A 163 -19.55 -11.65 -9.43
N LYS A 164 -19.54 -11.67 -10.77
CA LYS A 164 -20.17 -12.75 -11.54
C LYS A 164 -19.20 -13.92 -11.73
N VAL A 165 -19.66 -15.13 -11.41
CA VAL A 165 -18.89 -16.38 -11.49
C VAL A 165 -19.62 -17.45 -12.29
N LYS A 166 -18.88 -18.37 -12.91
CA LYS A 166 -19.41 -19.56 -13.57
C LYS A 166 -19.19 -20.78 -12.66
N PRO A 167 -20.18 -21.69 -12.52
CA PRO A 167 -20.01 -22.91 -11.74
C PRO A 167 -18.76 -23.70 -12.13
N GLY A 168 -18.04 -24.23 -11.14
CA GLY A 168 -16.85 -25.06 -11.33
C GLY A 168 -15.59 -24.32 -11.80
N ARG A 169 -15.59 -22.98 -11.83
CA ARG A 169 -14.41 -22.16 -12.17
C ARG A 169 -13.72 -21.62 -10.93
N THR A 170 -12.42 -21.38 -11.05
CA THR A 170 -11.60 -20.75 -10.01
C THR A 170 -11.27 -19.32 -10.42
N TYR A 171 -11.32 -18.43 -9.45
CA TYR A 171 -11.09 -16.99 -9.61
C TYR A 171 -10.01 -16.57 -8.64
N MET A 172 -9.09 -15.71 -9.10
CA MET A 172 -8.14 -15.05 -8.21
C MET A 172 -8.69 -13.69 -7.84
N LEU A 173 -9.01 -13.51 -6.57
CA LEU A 173 -9.45 -12.24 -6.00
C LEU A 173 -8.23 -11.53 -5.44
N ARG A 174 -7.93 -10.34 -5.96
CA ARG A 174 -6.89 -9.46 -5.42
C ARG A 174 -7.55 -8.49 -4.46
N LEU A 175 -7.38 -8.75 -3.17
CA LEU A 175 -7.99 -7.99 -2.09
C LEU A 175 -7.05 -6.89 -1.62
N ILE A 176 -7.57 -5.69 -1.46
CA ILE A 176 -6.86 -4.51 -0.99
C ILE A 176 -7.71 -3.90 0.12
N ASN A 177 -7.10 -3.68 1.29
CA ASN A 177 -7.71 -2.84 2.31
C ASN A 177 -7.18 -1.41 2.18
N ALA A 178 -8.05 -0.56 1.63
CA ALA A 178 -7.88 0.86 1.43
C ALA A 178 -8.82 1.66 2.38
N ALA A 179 -9.27 1.05 3.47
CA ALA A 179 -9.87 1.77 4.59
C ALA A 179 -8.78 2.57 5.31
N LEU A 180 -9.18 3.67 5.94
CA LEU A 180 -8.29 4.58 6.65
C LEU A 180 -8.05 4.14 8.08
N ASN A 181 -9.05 3.58 8.77
CA ASN A 181 -9.00 3.43 10.23
C ASN A 181 -9.31 2.02 10.77
N ASP A 182 -9.69 1.06 9.94
CA ASP A 182 -10.08 -0.28 10.42
C ASP A 182 -9.41 -1.42 9.66
N GLU A 183 -8.92 -2.39 10.42
CA GLU A 183 -8.68 -3.74 9.90
C GLU A 183 -10.03 -4.41 9.62
N LEU A 184 -10.10 -5.24 8.59
CA LEU A 184 -11.38 -5.80 8.14
C LEU A 184 -11.34 -7.33 8.14
N PHE A 185 -12.36 -7.92 8.76
CA PHE A 185 -12.74 -9.29 8.47
C PHE A 185 -13.38 -9.34 7.07
N PHE A 186 -12.98 -10.29 6.23
CA PHE A 186 -13.57 -10.52 4.91
C PHE A 186 -14.01 -11.97 4.78
N ALA A 187 -15.21 -12.21 4.27
CA ALA A 187 -15.71 -13.56 4.00
C ALA A 187 -16.68 -13.61 2.82
N VAL A 188 -16.79 -14.80 2.20
CA VAL A 188 -17.77 -15.09 1.15
C VAL A 188 -18.66 -16.24 1.63
N ALA A 189 -19.98 -16.03 1.68
CA ALA A 189 -20.90 -17.04 2.22
C ALA A 189 -20.78 -18.37 1.46
N ASN A 190 -20.64 -19.49 2.18
CA ASN A 190 -20.47 -20.84 1.63
C ASN A 190 -19.28 -21.03 0.67
N HIS A 191 -18.24 -20.19 0.74
CA HIS A 191 -17.02 -20.37 -0.04
C HIS A 191 -15.80 -20.30 0.87
N THR A 192 -14.93 -21.31 0.75
CA THR A 192 -13.60 -21.29 1.34
C THR A 192 -12.64 -20.63 0.36
N LEU A 193 -11.76 -19.77 0.89
CA LEU A 193 -10.77 -19.01 0.13
C LEU A 193 -9.39 -19.61 0.37
N THR A 194 -8.59 -19.76 -0.67
CA THR A 194 -7.19 -20.21 -0.53
C THR A 194 -6.25 -19.03 -0.72
N VAL A 195 -5.59 -18.60 0.35
CA VAL A 195 -4.60 -17.51 0.30
C VAL A 195 -3.34 -18.00 -0.40
N VAL A 196 -2.85 -17.24 -1.38
CA VAL A 196 -1.67 -17.62 -2.19
C VAL A 196 -0.61 -16.51 -2.27
N GLN A 197 -0.98 -15.27 -1.97
CA GLN A 197 -0.06 -14.13 -1.92
C GLN A 197 -0.45 -13.17 -0.80
N ALA A 198 0.55 -12.50 -0.24
CA ALA A 198 0.38 -11.37 0.68
C ALA A 198 1.43 -10.32 0.33
N ASP A 199 1.02 -9.06 0.12
CA ASP A 199 1.91 -7.94 -0.21
C ASP A 199 2.89 -8.27 -1.36
N ALA A 200 2.35 -8.70 -2.50
CA ALA A 200 3.10 -9.12 -3.68
C ALA A 200 4.13 -10.27 -3.48
N SER A 201 4.11 -10.93 -2.31
CA SER A 201 4.98 -12.07 -1.99
C SER A 201 4.18 -13.36 -1.92
N TYR A 202 4.58 -14.37 -2.70
CA TYR A 202 3.92 -15.68 -2.66
C TYR A 202 4.05 -16.33 -1.29
N VAL A 203 2.95 -16.90 -0.81
CA VAL A 203 2.89 -17.62 0.48
C VAL A 203 2.61 -19.10 0.24
N LYS A 204 2.90 -19.92 1.23
CA LYS A 204 2.44 -21.32 1.23
C LYS A 204 0.91 -21.33 1.23
N PRO A 205 0.25 -21.95 0.24
CA PRO A 205 -1.20 -21.88 0.16
C PRO A 205 -1.88 -22.44 1.40
N PHE A 206 -2.84 -21.70 1.95
CA PHE A 206 -3.66 -22.16 3.06
C PHE A 206 -5.12 -21.72 2.88
N ALA A 207 -6.04 -22.54 3.37
CA ALA A 207 -7.47 -22.32 3.24
C ALA A 207 -8.04 -21.60 4.46
N ALA A 208 -8.94 -20.64 4.23
CA ALA A 208 -9.64 -19.90 5.27
C ALA A 208 -11.07 -19.54 4.84
N ASN A 209 -11.99 -19.51 5.80
CA ASN A 209 -13.38 -19.08 5.55
C ASN A 209 -13.58 -17.59 5.84
N THR A 210 -12.77 -17.05 6.75
CA THR A 210 -12.73 -15.63 7.09
C THR A 210 -11.28 -15.19 7.05
N LEU A 211 -11.02 -14.11 6.33
CA LEU A 211 -9.72 -13.46 6.23
C LEU A 211 -9.69 -12.24 7.14
N VAL A 212 -8.49 -11.80 7.48
CA VAL A 212 -8.25 -10.48 8.10
C VAL A 212 -7.27 -9.74 7.22
N ILE A 213 -7.59 -8.50 6.90
CA ILE A 213 -6.73 -7.64 6.08
C ILE A 213 -6.71 -6.25 6.69
N SER A 214 -5.51 -5.75 6.95
CA SER A 214 -5.29 -4.45 7.60
C SER A 214 -5.05 -3.36 6.54
N PRO A 215 -5.34 -2.08 6.82
CA PRO A 215 -5.00 -0.98 5.92
C PRO A 215 -3.54 -1.06 5.44
N GLY A 216 -3.34 -0.86 4.14
CA GLY A 216 -2.03 -0.97 3.49
C GLY A 216 -1.60 -2.39 3.12
N GLN A 217 -2.34 -3.44 3.54
CA GLN A 217 -2.08 -4.80 3.10
C GLN A 217 -2.84 -5.15 1.82
N THR A 218 -2.23 -6.06 1.06
CA THR A 218 -2.88 -6.72 -0.08
C THR A 218 -2.82 -8.24 0.08
N MET A 219 -3.78 -8.94 -0.53
CA MET A 219 -3.84 -10.40 -0.47
C MET A 219 -4.46 -10.98 -1.73
N ASP A 220 -3.78 -11.94 -2.37
CA ASP A 220 -4.40 -12.70 -3.46
C ASP A 220 -4.94 -14.02 -2.93
N VAL A 221 -6.22 -14.26 -3.20
CA VAL A 221 -6.94 -15.45 -2.76
C VAL A 221 -7.64 -16.14 -3.91
N LEU A 222 -7.62 -17.47 -3.92
CA LEU A 222 -8.34 -18.27 -4.88
C LEU A 222 -9.73 -18.62 -4.33
N LEU A 223 -10.77 -18.27 -5.09
CA LEU A 223 -12.16 -18.67 -4.87
C LEU A 223 -12.55 -19.68 -5.93
N THR A 224 -12.94 -20.89 -5.52
CA THR A 224 -13.50 -21.89 -6.44
C THR A 224 -15.02 -21.90 -6.34
N ALA A 225 -15.70 -21.55 -7.43
CA ALA A 225 -17.14 -21.55 -7.51
C ALA A 225 -17.66 -23.00 -7.54
N ALA A 226 -18.60 -23.34 -6.65
CA ALA A 226 -19.19 -24.66 -6.56
C ALA A 226 -19.87 -25.06 -7.89
N THR A 227 -19.70 -26.31 -8.32
CA THR A 227 -20.37 -26.82 -9.52
C THR A 227 -21.89 -26.83 -9.37
N ASN A 228 -22.39 -27.14 -8.17
CA ASN A 228 -23.81 -27.15 -7.82
C ASN A 228 -24.02 -26.25 -6.58
N PRO A 229 -24.12 -24.93 -6.75
CA PRO A 229 -24.24 -24.02 -5.61
C PRO A 229 -25.62 -24.14 -4.94
N SER A 230 -25.66 -23.97 -3.62
CA SER A 230 -26.91 -24.03 -2.82
C SER A 230 -27.84 -22.83 -3.04
N SER A 231 -27.34 -21.78 -3.69
CA SER A 231 -28.04 -20.54 -4.01
C SER A 231 -27.48 -19.99 -5.33
N THR A 232 -28.25 -19.17 -6.03
CA THR A 232 -27.77 -18.47 -7.25
C THR A 232 -26.87 -17.28 -6.93
N ALA A 233 -26.89 -16.79 -5.69
CA ALA A 233 -26.01 -15.75 -5.21
C ALA A 233 -25.71 -15.87 -3.72
N PHE A 234 -24.59 -15.29 -3.32
CA PHE A 234 -24.04 -15.30 -1.96
C PHE A 234 -23.54 -13.90 -1.62
N ALA A 235 -23.65 -13.51 -0.34
CA ALA A 235 -23.04 -12.28 0.12
C ALA A 235 -21.53 -12.44 0.25
N ILE A 236 -20.82 -11.41 -0.19
CA ILE A 236 -19.44 -11.12 0.18
C ILE A 236 -19.53 -10.04 1.24
N ALA A 237 -18.93 -10.21 2.41
CA ALA A 237 -19.11 -9.29 3.52
C ALA A 237 -17.77 -8.84 4.12
N VAL A 238 -17.73 -7.58 4.54
CA VAL A 238 -16.68 -7.03 5.39
C VAL A 238 -17.26 -6.40 6.65
N ALA A 239 -16.54 -6.55 7.75
CA ALA A 239 -16.83 -5.93 9.04
C ALA A 239 -15.51 -5.62 9.77
N PRO A 240 -15.48 -4.62 10.67
CA PRO A 240 -14.26 -4.21 11.34
C PRO A 240 -13.73 -5.29 12.28
N TYR A 241 -12.40 -5.32 12.39
CA TYR A 241 -11.67 -5.79 13.56
C TYR A 241 -11.03 -4.58 14.24
N THR A 242 -11.35 -4.36 15.51
CA THR A 242 -10.74 -3.30 16.30
C THR A 242 -10.75 -3.65 17.79
N ASN A 243 -9.71 -3.19 18.48
CA ASN A 243 -9.60 -3.21 19.95
C ASN A 243 -9.66 -1.82 20.55
N THR A 244 -9.95 -0.80 19.73
CA THR A 244 -10.01 0.58 20.17
C THR A 244 -10.98 0.76 21.33
N VAL A 245 -10.63 1.65 22.25
CA VAL A 245 -11.55 2.13 23.30
C VAL A 245 -12.36 3.34 22.82
N GLY A 246 -12.06 3.85 21.61
CA GLY A 246 -12.78 4.94 20.96
C GLY A 246 -14.02 4.48 20.20
N THR A 247 -14.58 5.40 19.41
CA THR A 247 -15.67 5.10 18.47
C THR A 247 -15.10 4.59 17.14
N PHE A 248 -15.80 3.65 16.52
CA PHE A 248 -15.47 3.09 15.20
C PHE A 248 -16.75 2.82 14.41
N ASP A 249 -16.65 2.64 13.10
CA ASP A 249 -17.78 2.24 12.25
C ASP A 249 -18.07 0.75 12.47
N ASN A 250 -19.11 0.43 13.24
CA ASN A 250 -19.49 -0.96 13.53
C ASN A 250 -20.52 -1.53 12.54
N THR A 251 -20.53 -1.03 11.30
CA THR A 251 -21.42 -1.53 10.26
C THR A 251 -20.80 -2.71 9.50
N THR A 252 -21.61 -3.36 8.66
CA THR A 252 -21.17 -4.45 7.78
C THR A 252 -21.53 -4.05 6.36
N ALA A 253 -20.53 -3.97 5.47
CA ALA A 253 -20.77 -3.79 4.05
C ALA A 253 -20.95 -5.14 3.35
N THR A 254 -21.72 -5.15 2.28
CA THR A 254 -22.01 -6.38 1.53
C THR A 254 -21.94 -6.16 0.02
N ALA A 255 -21.19 -7.02 -0.66
CA ALA A 255 -21.22 -7.22 -2.11
C ALA A 255 -21.85 -8.58 -2.45
N VAL A 256 -22.01 -8.88 -3.74
CA VAL A 256 -22.69 -10.11 -4.19
C VAL A 256 -21.78 -10.95 -5.07
N LEU A 257 -21.61 -12.21 -4.72
CA LEU A 257 -21.11 -13.25 -5.61
C LEU A 257 -22.31 -13.88 -6.34
N GLU A 258 -22.37 -13.75 -7.66
CA GLU A 258 -23.52 -14.16 -8.48
C GLU A 258 -23.13 -15.23 -9.51
N TYR A 259 -23.85 -16.36 -9.52
CA TYR A 259 -23.62 -17.46 -10.46
C TYR A 259 -24.34 -17.24 -11.79
N ALA A 260 -23.58 -17.17 -12.89
CA ALA A 260 -24.07 -17.11 -14.27
C ALA A 260 -24.31 -18.51 -14.87
N PRO A 261 -25.17 -18.67 -15.90
CA PRO A 261 -26.01 -17.68 -16.57
C PRO A 261 -27.45 -17.71 -16.02
N GLN A 262 -27.70 -17.05 -14.90
CA GLN A 262 -29.03 -16.97 -14.30
C GLN A 262 -29.55 -15.52 -14.27
N ARG A 263 -30.85 -15.34 -14.05
CA ARG A 263 -31.46 -14.01 -13.85
C ARG A 263 -30.78 -13.28 -12.69
N PRO A 264 -30.70 -11.93 -12.73
CA PRO A 264 -30.14 -11.16 -11.63
C PRO A 264 -30.70 -11.59 -10.28
N ALA A 265 -29.82 -11.96 -9.35
CA ALA A 265 -30.24 -12.39 -8.02
C ALA A 265 -30.93 -11.27 -7.25
N ALA A 266 -31.96 -11.60 -6.49
CA ALA A 266 -32.58 -10.66 -5.56
C ALA A 266 -31.59 -10.35 -4.42
N LEU A 267 -31.39 -9.06 -4.13
CA LEU A 267 -30.50 -8.64 -3.04
C LEU A 267 -31.06 -8.94 -1.64
N ARG A 268 -32.38 -9.18 -1.52
CA ARG A 268 -33.03 -9.53 -0.25
C ARG A 268 -32.85 -11.01 0.05
N GLY A 269 -32.41 -11.33 1.26
CA GLY A 269 -32.29 -12.71 1.74
C GLY A 269 -31.08 -13.45 1.19
N LEU A 270 -30.04 -12.74 0.74
CA LEU A 270 -28.77 -13.35 0.34
C LEU A 270 -28.17 -14.13 1.54
N PRO A 271 -27.70 -15.37 1.33
CA PRO A 271 -26.94 -16.08 2.34
C PRO A 271 -25.71 -15.25 2.75
N ALA A 272 -25.57 -14.96 4.04
CA ALA A 272 -24.46 -14.20 4.60
C ALA A 272 -23.43 -15.10 5.28
N PRO A 273 -22.12 -14.79 5.20
CA PRO A 273 -21.12 -15.55 5.92
C PRO A 273 -21.20 -15.23 7.43
N PRO A 274 -20.85 -16.18 8.31
CA PRO A 274 -20.59 -15.83 9.69
C PRO A 274 -19.32 -14.96 9.75
N LEU A 275 -19.42 -13.80 10.38
CA LEU A 275 -18.28 -12.93 10.68
C LEU A 275 -17.96 -12.99 12.18
N PRO A 276 -16.67 -12.97 12.57
CA PRO A 276 -16.27 -12.84 13.96
C PRO A 276 -16.80 -11.54 14.60
N ARG A 277 -16.73 -11.46 15.93
CA ARG A 277 -16.97 -10.19 16.61
C ARG A 277 -15.83 -9.22 16.30
N TYR A 278 -16.13 -7.92 16.31
CA TYR A 278 -15.14 -6.88 16.02
C TYR A 278 -13.89 -6.95 16.90
N ASN A 279 -14.00 -7.47 18.12
CA ASN A 279 -12.88 -7.60 19.06
C ASN A 279 -12.34 -9.04 19.20
N ASP A 280 -12.60 -9.92 18.23
CA ASP A 280 -12.13 -11.31 18.27
C ASP A 280 -10.66 -11.43 17.86
N THR A 281 -9.77 -11.04 18.76
CA THR A 281 -8.31 -11.18 18.59
C THR A 281 -7.87 -12.63 18.41
N GLY A 282 -8.65 -13.60 18.90
CA GLY A 282 -8.39 -15.02 18.69
C GLY A 282 -8.54 -15.41 17.22
N ALA A 283 -9.61 -14.95 16.56
CA ALA A 283 -9.81 -15.15 15.12
C ALA A 283 -8.67 -14.54 14.29
N VAL A 284 -8.25 -13.31 14.62
CA VAL A 284 -7.13 -12.64 13.95
C VAL A 284 -5.83 -13.40 14.12
N THR A 285 -5.50 -13.81 15.35
CA THR A 285 -4.26 -14.55 15.63
C THR A 285 -4.23 -15.88 14.90
N ASN A 286 -5.35 -16.61 14.93
CA ASN A 286 -5.46 -17.89 14.26
C ASN A 286 -5.25 -17.74 12.75
N PHE A 287 -5.86 -16.73 12.12
CA PHE A 287 -5.67 -16.44 10.71
C PHE A 287 -4.21 -16.06 10.40
N SER A 288 -3.67 -15.06 11.09
CA SER A 288 -2.33 -14.51 10.85
C SER A 288 -1.20 -15.53 11.08
N SER A 289 -1.40 -16.51 11.96
CA SER A 289 -0.41 -17.56 12.22
C SER A 289 -0.14 -18.52 11.04
N ASN A 290 -1.00 -18.52 10.03
CA ASN A 290 -0.83 -19.40 8.85
C ASN A 290 0.16 -18.86 7.83
N PHE A 291 0.51 -17.57 7.88
CA PHE A 291 1.37 -16.96 6.88
C PHE A 291 2.80 -17.47 6.97
N ARG A 292 3.27 -18.08 5.87
CA ARG A 292 4.67 -18.48 5.66
C ARG A 292 5.03 -18.18 4.22
N SER A 293 6.25 -17.69 3.97
CA SER A 293 6.74 -17.50 2.61
C SER A 293 6.70 -18.82 1.85
N LEU A 294 6.43 -18.76 0.54
CA LEU A 294 6.40 -19.96 -0.31
C LEU A 294 7.71 -20.78 -0.19
N ALA A 295 8.84 -20.07 -0.07
CA ALA A 295 10.16 -20.64 0.26
C ALA A 295 10.52 -21.86 -0.60
N SER A 296 10.46 -21.67 -1.92
CA SER A 296 10.80 -22.69 -2.92
C SER A 296 12.15 -22.38 -3.58
N ALA A 297 12.68 -23.31 -4.37
CA ALA A 297 13.91 -23.07 -5.14
C ALA A 297 13.79 -21.87 -6.11
N ARG A 298 12.59 -21.61 -6.65
CA ARG A 298 12.31 -20.48 -7.53
C ARG A 298 12.03 -19.19 -6.76
N TYR A 299 11.39 -19.30 -5.59
CA TYR A 299 11.01 -18.18 -4.72
C TYR A 299 11.57 -18.40 -3.31
N PRO A 300 12.88 -18.22 -3.11
CA PRO A 300 13.53 -18.50 -1.84
C PRO A 300 13.17 -17.44 -0.79
N ALA A 301 12.96 -17.86 0.47
CA ALA A 301 12.83 -16.94 1.59
C ALA A 301 14.23 -16.50 2.04
N ARG A 302 14.68 -15.31 1.61
CA ARG A 302 16.02 -14.77 1.88
C ARG A 302 16.09 -14.00 3.20
N VAL A 303 15.67 -14.64 4.29
CA VAL A 303 15.69 -14.01 5.62
C VAL A 303 17.13 -13.74 6.09
N PRO A 304 17.45 -12.52 6.58
CA PRO A 304 18.74 -12.24 7.20
C PRO A 304 18.94 -13.07 8.47
N LEU A 305 19.94 -13.95 8.46
CA LEU A 305 20.24 -14.82 9.60
C LEU A 305 21.08 -14.10 10.66
N SER A 306 22.05 -13.29 10.24
CA SER A 306 22.79 -12.38 11.10
C SER A 306 22.07 -11.04 11.25
N VAL A 307 22.22 -10.42 12.41
CA VAL A 307 21.66 -9.10 12.73
C VAL A 307 22.81 -8.17 13.10
N ASP A 308 23.01 -7.12 12.31
CA ASP A 308 24.03 -6.09 12.58
C ASP A 308 23.49 -5.05 13.57
N ARG A 309 22.20 -4.74 13.48
CA ARG A 309 21.54 -3.72 14.32
C ARG A 309 20.16 -4.20 14.78
N SER A 310 19.96 -4.15 16.10
CA SER A 310 18.68 -4.45 16.74
C SER A 310 18.03 -3.19 17.30
N PHE A 311 16.71 -3.11 17.17
CA PHE A 311 15.89 -2.03 17.67
C PHE A 311 14.68 -2.59 18.43
N PHE A 312 14.27 -1.89 19.49
CA PHE A 312 13.04 -2.14 20.22
C PHE A 312 12.20 -0.87 20.17
N PHE A 313 11.04 -0.93 19.54
CA PHE A 313 10.17 0.21 19.31
C PHE A 313 8.87 -0.03 20.07
N ALA A 314 8.65 0.70 21.16
CA ALA A 314 7.33 0.79 21.78
C ALA A 314 6.44 1.66 20.89
N VAL A 315 5.33 1.10 20.45
CA VAL A 315 4.39 1.66 19.48
C VAL A 315 3.05 1.84 20.18
N GLY A 316 2.42 2.98 19.98
CA GLY A 316 1.04 3.18 20.45
C GLY A 316 0.69 4.65 20.64
N LEU A 317 -0.41 4.85 21.35
CA LEU A 317 -0.97 6.17 21.60
C LEU A 317 -0.23 6.90 22.73
N GLY A 318 -0.54 8.18 22.84
CA GLY A 318 0.04 9.11 23.80
C GLY A 318 -0.81 10.38 23.86
N ALA A 319 -0.43 11.30 24.73
CA ALA A 319 -1.19 12.53 24.92
C ALA A 319 -0.32 13.75 24.67
N ASP A 320 -0.97 14.86 24.36
CA ASP A 320 -0.39 16.21 24.42
C ASP A 320 -1.19 17.10 25.38
N PRO A 321 -0.55 18.08 26.04
CA PRO A 321 -1.26 19.09 26.79
C PRO A 321 -2.31 19.81 25.94
N CYS A 322 -3.46 20.13 26.53
CA CYS A 322 -4.48 20.89 25.81
C CYS A 322 -4.02 22.33 25.55
N GLN A 323 -3.93 22.69 24.28
CA GLN A 323 -3.61 24.04 23.80
C GLN A 323 -4.77 24.65 22.99
N SER A 324 -6.00 24.18 23.21
CA SER A 324 -7.16 24.56 22.40
C SER A 324 -7.46 26.06 22.49
N PRO A 325 -7.61 26.75 21.34
CA PRO A 325 -8.08 28.14 21.30
C PRO A 325 -9.57 28.27 21.66
N VAL A 326 -10.32 27.17 21.71
CA VAL A 326 -11.74 27.13 22.08
C VAL A 326 -11.84 26.87 23.58
N ASN A 327 -11.83 27.94 24.38
CA ASN A 327 -12.05 27.92 25.84
C ASN A 327 -11.10 27.01 26.67
N GLY A 328 -9.97 26.56 26.10
CA GLY A 328 -9.02 25.69 26.81
C GLY A 328 -9.51 24.25 27.03
N THR A 329 -10.54 23.81 26.31
CA THR A 329 -11.04 22.43 26.38
C THR A 329 -10.61 21.60 25.18
N CYS A 330 -10.24 20.35 25.45
CA CYS A 330 -9.88 19.35 24.44
C CYS A 330 -10.67 18.06 24.67
N GLN A 331 -10.91 17.32 23.59
CA GLN A 331 -11.75 16.12 23.60
C GLN A 331 -11.00 14.81 23.93
N GLY A 332 -9.66 14.87 24.01
CA GLY A 332 -8.87 13.72 24.42
C GLY A 332 -9.03 13.40 25.92
N PRO A 333 -8.53 12.24 26.37
CA PRO A 333 -8.70 11.77 27.75
C PRO A 333 -8.16 12.79 28.75
N ASN A 334 -8.84 12.97 29.89
CA ASN A 334 -8.43 13.92 30.94
C ASN A 334 -8.22 15.37 30.45
N ASN A 335 -9.03 15.83 29.48
CA ASN A 335 -8.92 17.16 28.86
C ASN A 335 -7.52 17.39 28.24
N THR A 336 -6.99 16.35 27.58
CA THR A 336 -5.75 16.40 26.81
C THR A 336 -6.06 16.29 25.32
N ARG A 337 -5.03 16.23 24.48
CA ARG A 337 -5.15 15.95 23.04
C ARG A 337 -4.59 14.56 22.78
N PHE A 338 -5.23 13.78 21.93
CA PHE A 338 -4.63 12.55 21.43
C PHE A 338 -3.34 12.85 20.66
N ALA A 339 -2.36 11.99 20.87
CA ALA A 339 -1.11 11.91 20.15
C ALA A 339 -0.75 10.43 19.97
N ALA A 340 0.27 10.15 19.17
CA ALA A 340 0.80 8.81 19.00
C ALA A 340 2.30 8.88 18.76
N SER A 341 3.00 7.79 19.04
CA SER A 341 4.46 7.81 19.02
C SER A 341 5.08 6.44 18.81
N ILE A 342 6.34 6.49 18.35
CA ILE A 342 7.26 5.36 18.43
C ILE A 342 8.38 5.76 19.40
N ASN A 343 8.61 4.95 20.43
CA ASN A 343 9.56 5.22 21.52
C ASN A 343 9.36 6.59 22.21
N ASN A 344 8.10 7.00 22.40
CA ASN A 344 7.71 8.30 22.98
C ASN A 344 8.14 9.52 22.14
N VAL A 345 8.48 9.33 20.87
CA VAL A 345 8.70 10.39 19.89
C VAL A 345 7.49 10.43 18.95
N SER A 346 6.70 11.49 19.04
CA SER A 346 5.65 11.80 18.07
C SER A 346 6.27 12.55 16.90
N PHE A 347 6.05 12.02 15.69
CA PHE A 347 6.69 12.52 14.49
C PHE A 347 6.06 13.82 14.02
N VAL A 348 6.91 14.78 13.69
CA VAL A 348 6.48 16.04 13.09
C VAL A 348 6.93 16.05 11.64
N MET A 349 5.99 16.13 10.70
CA MET A 349 6.30 16.29 9.28
C MET A 349 7.01 17.62 9.03
N PRO A 350 8.23 17.62 8.45
CA PRO A 350 8.96 18.84 8.19
C PRO A 350 8.43 19.56 6.94
N LYS A 351 8.59 20.89 6.88
CA LYS A 351 8.27 21.70 5.69
C LYS A 351 9.20 21.44 4.50
N THR A 352 10.39 20.90 4.77
CA THR A 352 11.37 20.52 3.74
C THR A 352 11.41 19.00 3.66
N SER A 353 11.37 18.45 2.44
CA SER A 353 11.48 17.01 2.23
C SER A 353 12.72 16.42 2.92
N LEU A 354 12.53 15.32 3.65
CA LEU A 354 13.63 14.59 4.29
C LEU A 354 14.64 14.09 3.26
N LEU A 355 14.16 13.57 2.14
CA LEU A 355 15.01 13.10 1.04
C LEU A 355 15.80 14.25 0.43
N GLN A 356 15.19 15.42 0.25
CA GLN A 356 15.89 16.61 -0.23
C GLN A 356 16.98 17.07 0.75
N ALA A 357 16.68 17.07 2.05
CA ALA A 357 17.64 17.38 3.09
C ALA A 357 18.81 16.38 3.10
N HIS A 358 18.52 15.09 2.91
CA HIS A 358 19.53 14.05 2.79
C HIS A 358 20.40 14.19 1.54
N TYR A 359 19.80 14.31 0.36
CA TYR A 359 20.50 14.47 -0.91
C TYR A 359 21.43 15.69 -0.90
N ARG A 360 20.97 16.82 -0.34
CA ARG A 360 21.77 18.06 -0.24
C ARG A 360 22.70 18.11 0.97
N ARG A 361 22.68 17.10 1.84
CA ARG A 361 23.39 17.07 3.13
C ARG A 361 23.12 18.32 3.99
N ARG A 362 21.87 18.79 4.00
CA ARG A 362 21.40 19.97 4.75
C ARG A 362 20.32 19.55 5.76
N TYR A 363 20.77 19.12 6.93
CA TYR A 363 19.90 18.54 7.96
C TYR A 363 19.39 19.56 8.99
N TYR A 364 20.14 20.64 9.22
CA TYR A 364 19.85 21.61 10.29
C TYR A 364 18.44 22.18 10.15
N GLY A 365 17.62 22.03 11.19
CA GLY A 365 16.23 22.48 11.21
C GLY A 365 15.24 21.63 10.43
N VAL A 366 15.68 20.53 9.80
CA VAL A 366 14.82 19.60 9.04
C VAL A 366 14.68 18.26 9.74
N LEU A 367 15.80 17.63 10.11
CA LEU A 367 15.80 16.31 10.75
C LEU A 367 16.92 16.17 11.78
N ALA A 368 16.73 15.26 12.72
CA ALA A 368 17.75 14.86 13.70
C ALA A 368 18.01 13.35 13.62
N ALA A 369 19.25 12.94 13.41
CA ALA A 369 19.66 11.54 13.32
C ALA A 369 19.89 10.88 14.69
N ASN A 370 18.93 11.05 15.61
CA ASN A 370 19.02 10.62 17.00
C ASN A 370 17.73 9.91 17.49
N PHE A 371 17.04 9.22 16.59
CA PHE A 371 15.91 8.38 16.99
C PHE A 371 16.40 7.26 17.93
N PRO A 372 15.77 7.07 19.10
CA PRO A 372 16.27 6.16 20.12
C PRO A 372 16.06 4.69 19.71
N ALA A 373 17.09 3.85 19.90
CA ALA A 373 17.02 2.44 19.53
C ALA A 373 16.12 1.58 20.45
N ALA A 374 15.78 2.10 21.63
CA ALA A 374 14.87 1.53 22.61
C ALA A 374 14.14 2.65 23.36
N PRO A 375 12.97 2.38 23.99
CA PRO A 375 12.31 3.35 24.86
C PRO A 375 13.27 3.86 25.93
N LEU A 376 13.36 5.18 26.10
CA LEU A 376 14.21 5.80 27.12
C LEU A 376 13.80 5.43 28.55
N ARG A 377 12.54 5.02 28.73
CA ARG A 377 11.99 4.51 29.99
C ARG A 377 11.31 3.18 29.71
N LYS A 378 11.77 2.13 30.40
CA LYS A 378 11.11 0.83 30.38
C LYS A 378 9.96 0.82 31.37
N PHE A 379 8.86 0.19 30.99
CA PHE A 379 7.70 -0.05 31.83
C PHE A 379 7.03 -1.36 31.39
N ASN A 380 5.97 -1.76 32.09
CA ASN A 380 5.14 -2.88 31.66
C ASN A 380 4.26 -2.41 30.49
N TYR A 381 4.74 -2.60 29.25
CA TYR A 381 4.14 -2.01 28.05
C TYR A 381 2.68 -2.41 27.87
N THR A 382 2.35 -3.69 28.07
CA THR A 382 0.99 -4.22 27.90
C THR A 382 0.19 -4.29 29.21
N GLY A 383 0.74 -3.75 30.31
CA GLY A 383 0.14 -3.80 31.64
C GLY A 383 -0.50 -2.47 32.04
N THR A 384 -0.29 -2.04 33.28
CA THR A 384 -0.73 -0.70 33.72
C THR A 384 0.16 0.38 33.08
N PRO A 385 -0.42 1.32 32.30
CA PRO A 385 0.35 2.38 31.67
C PRO A 385 0.93 3.36 32.70
N PRO A 386 2.00 4.10 32.36
CA PRO A 386 2.55 5.13 33.23
C PRO A 386 1.55 6.27 33.45
N ASN A 387 1.59 6.90 34.63
CA ASN A 387 0.73 8.06 34.95
C ASN A 387 0.91 9.24 33.99
N ASN A 388 2.12 9.41 33.47
CA ASN A 388 2.42 10.41 32.45
C ASN A 388 2.51 9.73 31.09
N THR A 389 1.55 10.04 30.22
CA THR A 389 1.44 9.53 28.85
C THR A 389 1.83 10.58 27.81
N PHE A 390 2.42 11.70 28.23
CA PHE A 390 2.81 12.76 27.31
C PHE A 390 4.01 12.39 26.43
N VAL A 391 3.86 12.66 25.14
CA VAL A 391 4.87 12.37 24.11
C VAL A 391 5.84 13.53 23.95
N THR A 392 6.95 13.28 23.27
CA THR A 392 7.88 14.33 22.82
C THR A 392 7.81 14.46 21.31
N HIS A 393 7.72 15.68 20.81
CA HIS A 393 7.65 15.94 19.37
C HIS A 393 9.02 16.06 18.72
N GLY A 394 9.16 15.52 17.50
CA GLY A 394 10.31 15.84 16.67
C GLY A 394 10.45 15.00 15.39
N THR A 395 11.07 15.59 14.39
CA THR A 395 11.44 14.93 13.13
C THR A 395 12.76 14.16 13.32
N ARG A 396 12.68 12.95 13.87
CA ARG A 396 13.85 12.12 14.17
C ARG A 396 13.96 10.93 13.22
N VAL A 397 15.20 10.62 12.82
CA VAL A 397 15.50 9.51 11.91
C VAL A 397 16.50 8.53 12.50
N VAL A 398 16.46 7.27 12.06
CA VAL A 398 17.50 6.27 12.32
C VAL A 398 18.45 6.21 11.13
N PRO A 399 19.72 6.65 11.26
CA PRO A 399 20.71 6.47 10.21
C PRO A 399 21.23 5.03 10.18
N LEU A 400 21.30 4.44 8.99
CA LEU A 400 21.83 3.11 8.73
C LEU A 400 22.91 3.18 7.62
N ALA A 401 23.92 2.33 7.74
CA ALA A 401 24.84 2.09 6.64
C ALA A 401 24.16 1.21 5.58
N PHE A 402 24.51 1.38 4.32
CA PHE A 402 24.07 0.49 3.25
C PHE A 402 24.39 -0.97 3.60
N ASN A 403 23.47 -1.87 3.28
CA ASN A 403 23.56 -3.31 3.49
C ASN A 403 23.60 -3.78 4.96
N THR A 404 23.23 -2.92 5.91
CA THR A 404 23.07 -3.31 7.33
C THR A 404 21.89 -4.29 7.45
N SER A 405 22.08 -5.46 8.07
CA SER A 405 20.94 -6.30 8.45
C SER A 405 20.30 -5.81 9.76
N VAL A 406 18.99 -5.59 9.72
CA VAL A 406 18.24 -4.92 10.80
C VAL A 406 17.21 -5.87 11.36
N GLU A 407 17.13 -5.94 12.68
CA GLU A 407 16.01 -6.52 13.42
C GLU A 407 15.29 -5.44 14.21
N VAL A 408 13.96 -5.41 14.11
CA VAL A 408 13.11 -4.48 14.85
C VAL A 408 12.04 -5.27 15.57
N VAL A 409 11.94 -5.09 16.88
CA VAL A 409 10.79 -5.53 17.67
C VAL A 409 9.86 -4.34 17.82
N LEU A 410 8.66 -4.45 17.28
CA LEU A 410 7.56 -3.52 17.47
C LEU A 410 6.71 -4.04 18.64
N GLN A 411 6.59 -3.26 19.71
CA GLN A 411 5.89 -3.61 20.95
C GLN A 411 4.70 -2.67 21.12
N ASP A 412 3.48 -3.20 21.09
CA ASP A 412 2.28 -2.45 21.44
C ASP A 412 2.31 -2.04 22.92
N THR A 413 1.66 -0.92 23.25
CA THR A 413 1.50 -0.43 24.62
C THR A 413 0.04 -0.25 24.99
N SER A 414 -0.29 -0.39 26.27
CA SER A 414 -1.64 -0.15 26.80
C SER A 414 -1.95 1.34 27.05
N ILE A 415 -1.08 2.25 26.62
CA ILE A 415 -1.28 3.69 26.79
C ILE A 415 -2.50 4.11 25.98
N GLN A 416 -3.56 4.53 26.68
CA GLN A 416 -4.88 4.88 26.10
C GLN A 416 -5.63 3.72 25.44
N GLY A 417 -5.31 2.49 25.85
CA GLY A 417 -5.92 1.28 25.30
C GLY A 417 -4.91 0.51 24.46
N ALA A 418 -4.88 -0.81 24.61
CA ALA A 418 -4.06 -1.67 23.77
C ALA A 418 -4.78 -1.91 22.45
N GLU A 419 -4.11 -1.71 21.33
CA GLU A 419 -4.73 -1.69 20.01
C GLU A 419 -3.81 -2.36 18.97
N SER A 420 -4.42 -2.95 17.96
CA SER A 420 -3.68 -3.47 16.82
C SER A 420 -3.23 -2.31 15.93
N HIS A 421 -1.96 -2.30 15.53
CA HIS A 421 -1.40 -1.22 14.72
C HIS A 421 -0.75 -1.79 13.45
N PRO A 422 -1.34 -1.62 12.24
CA PRO A 422 -0.71 -2.00 10.98
C PRO A 422 0.47 -1.06 10.67
N LEU A 423 1.69 -1.51 10.94
CA LEU A 423 2.91 -0.75 10.69
C LEU A 423 3.42 -1.07 9.28
N HIS A 424 3.50 -0.03 8.46
CA HIS A 424 3.99 -0.07 7.09
C HIS A 424 5.40 0.53 7.02
N LEU A 425 6.30 -0.09 6.25
CA LEU A 425 7.65 0.40 5.99
C LEU A 425 7.83 0.69 4.49
N HIS A 426 8.14 1.93 4.16
CA HIS A 426 8.39 2.33 2.79
C HIS A 426 9.72 1.78 2.28
N GLY A 427 9.82 1.51 0.99
CA GLY A 427 11.07 1.15 0.31
C GLY A 427 11.61 -0.26 0.62
N TYR A 428 10.92 -1.02 1.47
CA TYR A 428 11.30 -2.37 1.88
C TYR A 428 10.07 -3.26 2.04
N ASP A 429 10.21 -4.50 1.60
CA ASP A 429 9.53 -5.60 2.28
C ASP A 429 10.44 -6.15 3.38
N PHE A 430 9.85 -6.68 4.44
CA PHE A 430 10.54 -7.27 5.59
C PHE A 430 10.00 -8.65 5.93
N HIS A 431 10.83 -9.46 6.57
CA HIS A 431 10.46 -10.79 7.06
C HIS A 431 9.89 -10.71 8.46
N VAL A 432 8.67 -11.21 8.66
CA VAL A 432 8.05 -11.34 9.99
C VAL A 432 8.55 -12.62 10.64
N VAL A 433 9.54 -12.49 11.53
CA VAL A 433 10.25 -13.64 12.12
C VAL A 433 9.62 -14.14 13.41
N GLY A 434 8.82 -13.31 14.10
CA GLY A 434 8.15 -13.72 15.32
C GLY A 434 7.03 -12.76 15.71
N THR A 435 6.07 -13.27 16.48
CA THR A 435 5.00 -12.47 17.06
C THR A 435 4.53 -13.11 18.36
N GLY A 436 3.98 -12.32 19.27
CA GLY A 436 3.46 -12.81 20.53
C GLY A 436 2.61 -11.77 21.26
N PHE A 437 2.05 -12.19 22.38
CA PHE A 437 1.29 -11.33 23.30
C PHE A 437 2.12 -10.99 24.54
N GLY A 438 1.73 -9.92 25.21
CA GLY A 438 2.43 -9.38 26.37
C GLY A 438 3.67 -8.57 25.99
N ASN A 439 4.56 -8.41 26.96
CA ASN A 439 5.85 -7.77 26.71
C ASN A 439 6.81 -8.77 26.07
N TYR A 440 7.50 -8.35 25.02
CA TYR A 440 8.58 -9.13 24.41
C TYR A 440 9.70 -9.45 25.41
N ASP A 441 10.09 -10.71 25.45
CA ASP A 441 11.17 -11.25 26.25
C ASP A 441 12.21 -11.90 25.32
N ALA A 442 13.27 -11.14 25.01
CA ALA A 442 14.34 -11.57 24.12
C ALA A 442 14.99 -12.91 24.49
N ALA A 443 14.99 -13.28 25.78
CA ALA A 443 15.61 -14.54 26.23
C ALA A 443 14.79 -15.77 25.80
N ASN A 444 13.47 -15.63 25.70
CA ASN A 444 12.55 -16.74 25.43
C ASN A 444 11.93 -16.67 24.04
N ASP A 445 11.72 -15.46 23.51
CA ASP A 445 11.00 -15.24 22.27
C ASP A 445 11.85 -15.47 21.02
N THR A 446 13.13 -15.12 21.07
CA THR A 446 14.06 -15.32 19.94
C THR A 446 14.21 -16.79 19.55
N ALA A 447 14.12 -17.70 20.53
CA ALA A 447 14.16 -19.14 20.29
C ALA A 447 12.94 -19.66 19.51
N ARG A 448 11.86 -18.87 19.45
CA ARG A 448 10.62 -19.20 18.72
C ARG A 448 10.54 -18.56 17.34
N TYR A 449 11.57 -17.83 16.92
CA TYR A 449 11.57 -17.19 15.62
C TYR A 449 11.53 -18.19 14.48
N ASN A 450 10.71 -17.90 13.47
CA ASN A 450 10.77 -18.57 12.19
C ASN A 450 11.87 -17.92 11.33
N LEU A 451 13.03 -18.57 11.26
CA LEU A 451 14.16 -18.16 10.41
C LEU A 451 14.33 -19.06 9.18
N VAL A 452 13.30 -19.84 8.84
CA VAL A 452 13.33 -20.77 7.69
C VAL A 452 12.50 -20.21 6.55
N ASP A 453 11.24 -19.86 6.83
CA ASP A 453 10.29 -19.36 5.83
C ASP A 453 9.35 -18.27 6.39
N PRO A 454 9.87 -17.27 7.13
CA PRO A 454 9.04 -16.17 7.63
C PRO A 454 8.36 -15.47 6.46
N VAL A 455 7.08 -15.10 6.62
CA VAL A 455 6.36 -14.34 5.60
C VAL A 455 7.05 -13.01 5.34
N GLN A 456 7.17 -12.64 4.07
CA GLN A 456 7.62 -11.32 3.63
C GLN A 456 6.40 -10.41 3.45
N ARG A 457 6.45 -9.19 4.01
CA ARG A 457 5.35 -8.21 4.02
C ARG A 457 5.95 -6.80 3.93
N ASN A 458 5.17 -5.82 3.47
CA ASN A 458 5.49 -4.40 3.68
C ASN A 458 4.67 -3.78 4.81
N THR A 459 3.57 -4.42 5.21
CA THR A 459 2.69 -3.95 6.29
C THR A 459 2.34 -5.10 7.24
N ILE A 460 2.56 -4.91 8.54
CA ILE A 460 2.25 -5.91 9.56
C ILE A 460 1.56 -5.29 10.77
N SER A 461 0.45 -5.89 11.19
CA SER A 461 -0.21 -5.51 12.44
C SER A 461 0.64 -5.95 13.63
N VAL A 462 1.06 -4.97 14.43
CA VAL A 462 1.52 -5.21 15.80
C VAL A 462 0.29 -5.69 16.58
N PRO A 463 0.29 -6.91 17.16
CA PRO A 463 -0.90 -7.41 17.84
C PRO A 463 -1.30 -6.53 19.02
N THR A 464 -2.60 -6.39 19.26
CA THR A 464 -3.14 -5.76 20.48
C THR A 464 -2.52 -6.41 21.72
N ALA A 465 -2.01 -5.58 22.62
CA ALA A 465 -1.28 -5.98 23.83
C ALA A 465 -0.18 -7.02 23.53
N GLY A 466 0.55 -6.85 22.44
CA GLY A 466 1.55 -7.80 21.97
C GLY A 466 2.73 -7.17 21.25
N TRP A 467 3.45 -7.99 20.50
CA TRP A 467 4.65 -7.60 19.79
C TRP A 467 4.82 -8.39 18.48
N VAL A 468 5.58 -7.80 17.57
CA VAL A 468 6.04 -8.45 16.34
C VAL A 468 7.51 -8.11 16.09
N ALA A 469 8.27 -9.10 15.66
CA ALA A 469 9.68 -8.97 15.29
C ALA A 469 9.83 -9.10 13.78
N ILE A 470 10.49 -8.12 13.16
CA ILE A 470 10.73 -8.07 11.73
C ILE A 470 12.23 -7.98 11.42
N ARG A 471 12.64 -8.51 10.27
CA ARG A 471 14.00 -8.39 9.74
C ARG A 471 14.02 -7.90 8.30
N PHE A 472 14.91 -6.98 7.98
CA PHE A 472 15.18 -6.53 6.62
C PHE A 472 16.66 -6.17 6.44
N VAL A 473 17.10 -5.99 5.20
CA VAL A 473 18.45 -5.49 4.87
C VAL A 473 18.30 -4.08 4.35
N ALA A 474 19.04 -3.12 4.92
CA ALA A 474 19.01 -1.72 4.49
C ALA A 474 19.83 -1.51 3.20
N ASN A 475 19.40 -2.12 2.10
CA ASN A 475 20.06 -2.11 0.78
C ASN A 475 19.42 -1.15 -0.23
N ASN A 476 18.56 -0.23 0.21
CA ASN A 476 17.90 0.78 -0.62
C ASN A 476 18.25 2.19 -0.11
N PRO A 477 19.23 2.90 -0.72
CA PRO A 477 19.66 4.23 -0.28
C PRO A 477 18.53 5.25 -0.39
N GLY A 478 18.33 6.06 0.65
CA GLY A 478 17.24 7.03 0.67
C GLY A 478 16.73 7.35 2.08
N VAL A 479 15.54 7.95 2.14
CA VAL A 479 14.84 8.20 3.39
C VAL A 479 13.45 7.58 3.32
N TRP A 480 13.17 6.65 4.22
CA TRP A 480 12.02 5.76 4.15
C TRP A 480 11.18 5.89 5.41
N ILE A 481 9.91 6.28 5.25
CA ILE A 481 9.00 6.43 6.38
C ILE A 481 8.54 5.04 6.84
N MET A 482 8.46 4.85 8.15
CA MET A 482 7.73 3.76 8.77
C MET A 482 6.60 4.35 9.61
N HIS A 483 5.37 3.95 9.38
CA HIS A 483 4.22 4.55 10.05
C HIS A 483 3.07 3.57 10.23
N CYS A 484 2.19 3.88 11.18
CA CYS A 484 0.91 3.18 11.29
C CYS A 484 0.05 3.56 10.08
N HIS A 485 -0.59 2.57 9.48
CA HIS A 485 -1.48 2.74 8.32
C HIS A 485 -2.93 3.00 8.74
N LEU A 486 -3.15 3.26 10.03
CA LEU A 486 -4.36 3.92 10.52
C LEU A 486 -4.14 5.42 10.43
N ASP A 487 -4.90 6.10 9.58
CA ASP A 487 -4.67 7.50 9.21
C ASP A 487 -4.84 8.45 10.39
N VAL A 488 -5.77 8.13 11.29
CA VAL A 488 -5.88 8.82 12.59
C VAL A 488 -4.57 8.77 13.38
N HIS A 489 -3.90 7.61 13.45
CA HIS A 489 -2.64 7.48 14.20
C HIS A 489 -1.47 8.13 13.47
N LEU A 490 -1.45 8.05 12.13
CA LEU A 490 -0.48 8.76 11.31
C LEU A 490 -0.56 10.28 11.59
N SER A 491 -1.77 10.84 11.59
CA SER A 491 -2.01 12.27 11.88
C SER A 491 -1.59 12.68 13.30
N TRP A 492 -1.60 11.74 14.24
CA TRP A 492 -1.15 11.93 15.61
C TRP A 492 0.36 11.73 15.80
N GLY A 493 1.09 11.38 14.74
CA GLY A 493 2.55 11.25 14.74
C GLY A 493 3.07 9.85 15.02
N LEU A 494 2.26 8.79 14.84
CA LEU A 494 2.72 7.39 14.88
C LEU A 494 3.54 7.04 13.64
N SER A 495 4.71 7.66 13.54
CA SER A 495 5.60 7.58 12.40
C SER A 495 7.05 7.77 12.82
N MET A 496 7.97 7.38 11.95
CA MET A 496 9.40 7.67 12.03
C MET A 496 10.00 7.52 10.62
N ALA A 497 11.27 7.87 10.44
CA ALA A 497 11.96 7.58 9.18
C ALA A 497 13.34 6.92 9.35
N TRP A 498 13.63 5.98 8.48
CA TRP A 498 14.94 5.38 8.29
C TRP A 498 15.72 6.19 7.26
N LEU A 499 17.00 6.47 7.51
CA LEU A 499 17.89 7.13 6.57
C LEU A 499 18.99 6.13 6.22
N VAL A 500 18.98 5.65 4.99
CA VAL A 500 19.94 4.66 4.50
C VAL A 500 20.94 5.35 3.60
N ASN A 501 22.21 5.33 4.01
CA ASN A 501 23.28 5.97 3.25
C ASN A 501 23.56 5.22 1.94
N ASP A 502 24.20 5.92 1.01
CA ASP A 502 24.75 5.33 -0.21
C ASP A 502 25.71 4.17 0.09
N GLY A 503 25.66 3.15 -0.75
CA GLY A 503 26.64 2.09 -0.84
C GLY A 503 27.89 2.46 -1.66
N PRO A 504 28.87 1.54 -1.72
CA PRO A 504 30.12 1.76 -2.43
C PRO A 504 29.95 1.84 -3.96
N LEU A 505 29.02 1.08 -4.56
CA LEU A 505 28.89 0.99 -6.02
C LEU A 505 28.02 2.10 -6.62
N PRO A 506 28.18 2.45 -7.92
CA PRO A 506 27.36 3.48 -8.57
C PRO A 506 25.85 3.22 -8.53
N ASN A 507 25.42 1.96 -8.68
CA ASN A 507 24.01 1.54 -8.60
C ASN A 507 23.48 1.44 -7.17
N GLN A 508 24.32 1.68 -6.16
CA GLN A 508 23.95 1.70 -4.74
C GLN A 508 23.92 3.13 -4.21
N LYS A 509 23.71 4.12 -5.09
CA LYS A 509 23.64 5.53 -4.72
C LYS A 509 22.26 6.07 -5.06
N LEU A 510 21.78 6.98 -4.22
CA LEU A 510 20.56 7.72 -4.51
C LEU A 510 20.76 8.51 -5.83
N PRO A 511 19.88 8.33 -6.84
CA PRO A 511 19.99 9.07 -8.09
C PRO A 511 19.74 10.57 -7.88
N PRO A 512 20.16 11.43 -8.82
CA PRO A 512 19.83 12.84 -8.76
C PRO A 512 18.31 13.05 -8.78
N PRO A 513 17.80 14.07 -8.05
CA PRO A 513 16.39 14.40 -8.07
C PRO A 513 15.94 14.75 -9.51
N PRO A 514 14.74 14.31 -9.94
CA PRO A 514 14.14 14.77 -11.20
C PRO A 514 14.07 16.30 -11.30
N SER A 515 14.20 16.81 -12.53
CA SER A 515 14.22 18.26 -12.79
C SER A 515 12.90 18.98 -12.50
N ASP A 516 11.81 18.22 -12.41
CA ASP A 516 10.43 18.66 -12.23
C ASP A 516 9.91 18.44 -10.80
N ILE A 517 10.79 18.14 -9.83
CA ILE A 517 10.39 18.11 -8.41
C ILE A 517 9.73 19.45 -8.04
N PRO A 518 8.50 19.44 -7.48
CA PRO A 518 7.83 20.65 -7.03
C PRO A 518 8.73 21.49 -6.11
N THR A 519 8.99 22.74 -6.49
CA THR A 519 9.77 23.67 -5.67
C THR A 519 8.87 24.38 -4.65
N LEU A 520 9.32 24.46 -3.39
CA LEU A 520 8.66 25.25 -2.35
C LEU A 520 8.54 26.72 -2.79
N HIS A 521 7.32 27.20 -3.09
CA HIS A 521 7.07 28.61 -3.35
C HIS A 521 7.01 29.41 -2.03
N PRO A 522 7.51 30.67 -1.97
CA PRO A 522 7.62 31.42 -0.72
C PRO A 522 6.29 31.83 -0.06
N ASN A 523 5.17 31.86 -0.79
CA ASN A 523 3.93 32.53 -0.38
C ASN A 523 2.61 31.77 -0.70
N GLY A 524 2.51 30.46 -0.53
CA GLY A 524 1.18 29.84 -0.58
C GLY A 524 1.13 28.34 -0.82
N LEU A 525 0.10 27.77 -0.20
CA LEU A 525 -0.42 26.40 -0.27
C LEU A 525 0.55 25.30 -0.73
N VAL A 526 0.82 24.42 0.22
CA VAL A 526 1.31 23.06 -0.01
C VAL A 526 0.27 22.32 -0.86
N VAL A 527 0.51 22.24 -2.16
CA VAL A 527 0.13 21.05 -2.90
C VAL A 527 1.37 20.17 -2.87
N GLN A 528 1.61 19.51 -1.74
CA GLN A 528 2.39 18.28 -1.79
C GLN A 528 1.51 17.37 -2.61
N LEU A 529 1.81 17.16 -3.89
CA LEU A 529 1.38 15.96 -4.56
C LEU A 529 2.48 14.96 -4.19
N ASN A 530 2.35 14.33 -3.03
CA ASN A 530 3.12 13.12 -2.75
C ASN A 530 2.46 12.01 -3.56
N VAL A 531 2.72 12.02 -4.87
CA VAL A 531 2.55 10.82 -5.67
C VAL A 531 3.65 9.89 -5.19
N LEU A 532 3.34 9.04 -4.19
CA LEU A 532 4.12 7.85 -3.91
C LEU A 532 3.91 6.92 -5.10
N GLN A 533 4.70 7.16 -6.14
CA GLN A 533 4.95 6.14 -7.13
C GLN A 533 5.85 5.11 -6.46
N SER A 534 5.27 3.97 -6.09
CA SER A 534 5.94 2.67 -6.00
C SER A 534 6.46 2.26 -7.38
N ILE A 535 7.26 3.12 -8.03
CA ILE A 535 8.04 2.77 -9.23
C ILE A 535 9.38 2.25 -8.75
N ILE A 536 9.52 0.93 -8.83
CA ILE A 536 10.80 0.24 -8.85
C ILE A 536 11.59 0.76 -10.06
N TRP A 537 12.73 1.40 -9.82
CA TRP A 537 13.68 1.74 -10.88
C TRP A 537 14.54 0.51 -11.18
N PHE A 538 14.39 -0.06 -12.38
CA PHE A 538 15.30 -1.10 -12.88
C PHE A 538 16.46 -0.45 -13.64
N PRO A 539 17.72 -0.87 -13.45
CA PRO A 539 18.78 -0.55 -14.40
C PRO A 539 18.50 -1.26 -15.73
N ALA A 540 18.62 -0.54 -16.84
CA ALA A 540 18.41 -1.09 -18.18
C ALA A 540 19.50 -2.13 -18.51
N ALA A 541 19.12 -3.40 -18.58
CA ALA A 541 19.89 -4.46 -19.22
C ALA A 541 19.06 -5.09 -20.35
N ASP A 542 19.33 -4.59 -21.57
CA ASP A 542 19.16 -5.20 -22.89
C ASP A 542 18.09 -6.32 -23.07
N MET A 543 16.84 -5.93 -23.34
CA MET A 543 15.81 -6.84 -23.86
C MET A 543 15.63 -6.63 -25.37
N ARG A 544 16.28 -7.47 -26.18
CA ARG A 544 16.08 -7.50 -27.63
C ARG A 544 14.67 -8.01 -27.94
N VAL A 545 13.82 -7.15 -28.49
CA VAL A 545 12.52 -7.52 -29.06
C VAL A 545 12.74 -8.02 -30.49
N ASN A 546 12.25 -9.22 -30.78
CA ASN A 546 12.24 -9.83 -32.10
C ASN A 546 11.10 -9.20 -32.93
N PRO A 547 11.37 -8.44 -34.01
CA PRO A 547 10.34 -7.77 -34.78
C PRO A 547 9.99 -8.61 -36.01
N ASP A 548 9.06 -9.54 -35.85
CA ASP A 548 8.29 -10.06 -36.98
C ASP A 548 6.87 -10.28 -36.47
N VAL A 549 5.89 -10.04 -37.36
CA VAL A 549 4.43 -10.19 -37.20
C VAL A 549 3.66 -8.85 -37.14
N LEU A 550 3.40 -8.38 -38.37
CA LEU A 550 2.13 -7.84 -38.90
C LEU A 550 1.92 -6.32 -39.00
N SER A 551 2.09 -5.89 -40.26
CA SER A 551 1.60 -4.69 -40.94
C SER A 551 0.09 -4.74 -41.27
N LEU A 552 -0.44 -3.57 -41.69
CA LEU A 552 -1.69 -3.27 -42.43
C LEU A 552 -2.89 -2.89 -41.55
N ASP A 553 -3.72 -1.88 -41.86
CA ASP A 553 -3.76 -0.87 -42.93
C ASP A 553 -4.72 0.25 -42.47
N ASP A 554 -4.51 1.48 -42.96
CA ASP A 554 -5.42 2.63 -42.83
C ASP A 554 -6.70 2.41 -43.65
N SER A 555 -7.88 2.78 -43.11
CA SER A 555 -8.90 3.50 -43.90
C SER A 555 -10.15 3.97 -43.13
N HIS A 556 -10.61 5.15 -43.55
CA HIS A 556 -11.96 5.73 -43.54
C HIS A 556 -12.51 6.51 -42.32
N ALA A 557 -12.74 7.79 -42.62
CA ALA A 557 -13.45 8.81 -41.87
C ALA A 557 -14.91 8.98 -42.36
N GLU A 558 -15.69 9.70 -41.53
CA GLU A 558 -16.87 10.56 -41.79
C GLU A 558 -18.25 10.19 -41.21
N LEU A 559 -18.91 11.27 -40.73
CA LEU A 559 -20.34 11.50 -40.39
C LEU A 559 -20.79 11.07 -38.98
N GLU A 560 -21.39 11.91 -38.11
CA GLU A 560 -22.32 13.03 -38.31
C GLU A 560 -22.26 14.04 -37.14
N LYS A 561 -22.46 15.33 -37.45
CA LYS A 561 -22.81 16.40 -36.49
C LYS A 561 -24.33 16.62 -36.56
N GLU A 562 -25.07 16.55 -35.46
CA GLU A 562 -26.26 17.40 -35.26
C GLU A 562 -26.67 17.59 -33.78
N LYS A 563 -26.84 18.87 -33.42
CA LYS A 563 -27.78 19.48 -32.44
C LYS A 563 -28.04 18.80 -31.09
N VAL A 564 -27.57 19.46 -30.01
CA VAL A 564 -28.40 19.68 -28.82
C VAL A 564 -28.29 21.14 -28.39
N GLN A 565 -29.42 21.83 -28.47
CA GLN A 565 -29.65 23.18 -28.00
C GLN A 565 -30.49 23.07 -26.72
N SER A 566 -30.05 23.77 -25.67
CA SER A 566 -30.74 24.06 -24.40
C SER A 566 -31.25 22.88 -23.54
N ALA A 567 -30.58 22.67 -22.40
CA ALA A 567 -31.26 22.54 -21.11
C ALA A 567 -30.31 23.02 -20.02
N GLN A 568 -30.65 24.17 -19.45
CA GLN A 568 -30.22 24.59 -18.11
C GLN A 568 -30.67 23.54 -17.08
N ASP A 569 -29.92 23.49 -15.98
CA ASP A 569 -30.04 22.59 -14.81
C ASP A 569 -29.26 21.27 -14.90
N MET A 570 -27.96 21.34 -14.59
CA MET A 570 -27.16 20.26 -13.98
C MET A 570 -26.11 20.90 -13.05
N GLU A 571 -26.56 21.46 -11.93
CA GLU A 571 -25.75 21.51 -10.71
C GLU A 571 -25.72 20.09 -10.14
N ASP A 572 -24.61 19.38 -10.35
CA ASP A 572 -24.07 18.29 -9.53
C ASP A 572 -23.06 17.49 -10.38
N PHE A 573 -21.77 17.75 -10.19
CA PHE A 573 -20.70 16.92 -10.75
C PHE A 573 -19.78 16.48 -9.60
N ARG A 574 -20.13 15.34 -8.99
CA ARG A 574 -19.23 14.54 -8.15
C ARG A 574 -18.46 13.59 -9.08
N PHE A 575 -17.13 13.67 -9.09
CA PHE A 575 -16.29 12.76 -9.88
C PHE A 575 -15.91 11.54 -9.04
N MET A 576 -16.34 10.36 -9.51
CA MET A 576 -15.89 9.02 -9.11
C MET A 576 -15.51 8.31 -10.40
N LEU A 577 -14.27 7.84 -10.52
CA LEU A 577 -13.85 6.96 -11.62
C LEU A 577 -12.69 6.08 -11.12
N ALA A 578 -13.05 4.93 -10.54
CA ALA A 578 -12.14 3.80 -10.36
C ALA A 578 -12.46 2.77 -11.46
N TYR A 579 -11.51 2.50 -12.35
CA TYR A 579 -11.61 1.40 -13.30
C TYR A 579 -11.13 0.11 -12.62
N ALA A 580 -11.99 -0.91 -12.59
CA ALA A 580 -11.60 -2.28 -12.28
C ALA A 580 -11.24 -3.00 -13.58
N THR A 581 -10.03 -3.52 -13.69
CA THR A 581 -9.63 -4.36 -14.83
C THR A 581 -10.04 -5.80 -14.55
N VAL A 582 -11.01 -6.31 -15.31
CA VAL A 582 -11.23 -7.75 -15.44
C VAL A 582 -10.42 -8.20 -16.64
N LEU A 583 -9.39 -9.00 -16.41
CA LEU A 583 -8.60 -9.59 -17.47
C LEU A 583 -9.29 -10.85 -17.98
N ASP A 584 -9.89 -10.75 -19.16
CA ASP A 584 -10.31 -11.90 -19.94
C ASP A 584 -9.15 -12.33 -20.85
N LEU A 585 -8.48 -13.42 -20.46
CA LEU A 585 -7.42 -14.03 -21.28
C LEU A 585 -7.98 -14.94 -22.39
N GLU A 586 -9.30 -15.12 -22.48
CA GLU A 586 -9.92 -15.79 -23.61
C GLU A 586 -10.33 -14.75 -24.66
N GLY A 587 -9.39 -14.41 -25.54
CA GLY A 587 -9.68 -13.59 -26.71
C GLY A 587 -10.86 -14.13 -27.51
N LYS A 588 -12.05 -13.57 -27.29
CA LYS A 588 -13.21 -13.60 -28.20
C LYS A 588 -13.99 -12.30 -28.08
N LYS A 589 -13.80 -11.45 -29.09
CA LYS A 589 -14.72 -10.38 -29.54
C LYS A 589 -16.18 -10.75 -29.28
N TRP A 590 -17.02 -9.78 -28.90
CA TRP A 590 -18.29 -9.49 -29.59
C TRP A 590 -18.74 -8.04 -29.31
N LEU A 591 -19.50 -7.51 -30.28
CA LEU A 591 -19.97 -6.14 -30.54
C LEU A 591 -20.56 -5.36 -29.36
#